data_AF-A0A497JYG0-F1
#
_entry.id   AF-A0A497JYG0-F1
#
_cell.length_a   1.000
_cell.length_b   1.000
_cell.length_c   1.000
_cell.angle_alpha   90.00
_cell.angle_beta   90.00
_cell.angle_gamma   90.00
#
_symmetry.space_group_name_H-M   'P 1'
#
loop_
_entity.id
_entity.type
_entity.pdbx_description
1 polymer ?
#
loop_
_entity_poly.entity_id
_entity_poly.type
_entity_poly.pdbx_seq_one_letter_code
_entity_poly.pdbx_strand_id
1 'polypeptide(L)'
;MMMVSDNTATDLIAAKVGFDNVNEAMRSFGLRKTSVTRYCREILFDLVGINDLGIEEMTLDVFKEAAESGEYVGSWSLGVEDNDVSTPDEMTKLLGLIVDEKAASRGSCDEILTIMGKCQTGTYRIPKYLPGKAVVLQRKTGSLPGIRNDVGVVTIKATGEKYAITCFTKEANDVYAAEEAIAQVSLKAYEYITG
;
A
#
# COMPACT_ATOMS: atom_id res chain seq x y z
N MET A 1 8.70 6.36 -6.30
CA MET A 1 8.10 5.45 -5.30
C MET A 1 6.58 5.61 -5.18
N MET A 2 6.04 6.50 -4.34
CA MET A 2 4.61 6.46 -3.94
C MET A 2 3.58 6.78 -5.04
N MET A 3 3.81 7.81 -5.88
CA MET A 3 2.81 8.30 -6.85
C MET A 3 2.40 7.24 -7.89
N VAL A 4 3.40 6.50 -8.40
CA VAL A 4 3.24 5.51 -9.48
C VAL A 4 3.50 4.07 -9.00
N SER A 5 3.79 3.87 -7.71
CA SER A 5 4.18 2.58 -7.14
C SER A 5 5.46 1.98 -7.76
N ASP A 6 6.48 2.82 -7.96
CA ASP A 6 7.77 2.43 -8.54
C ASP A 6 8.60 1.58 -7.56
N ASN A 7 8.75 0.29 -7.87
CA ASN A 7 9.46 -0.70 -7.05
C ASN A 7 10.98 -0.45 -6.99
N THR A 8 11.62 -0.07 -8.09
CA THR A 8 13.06 0.22 -8.12
C THR A 8 13.40 1.40 -7.18
N ALA A 9 12.59 2.45 -7.23
CA ALA A 9 12.73 3.58 -6.32
C ALA A 9 12.45 3.18 -4.86
N THR A 10 11.50 2.26 -4.61
CA THR A 10 11.28 1.70 -3.26
C THR A 10 12.54 1.02 -2.76
N ASP A 11 13.11 0.11 -3.55
CA ASP A 11 14.27 -0.69 -3.15
C ASP A 11 15.49 0.19 -2.88
N LEU A 12 15.73 1.23 -3.69
CA LEU A 12 16.83 2.18 -3.47
C LEU A 12 16.67 2.98 -2.17
N ILE A 13 15.43 3.38 -1.84
CA ILE A 13 15.15 4.08 -0.58
C ILE A 13 15.28 3.11 0.59
N ALA A 14 14.75 1.89 0.47
CA ALA A 14 14.86 0.86 1.49
C ALA A 14 16.32 0.49 1.79
N ALA A 15 17.17 0.37 0.75
CA ALA A 15 18.60 0.11 0.91
C ALA A 15 19.33 1.27 1.62
N LYS A 16 18.86 2.52 1.43
CA LYS A 16 19.42 3.70 2.10
C LYS A 16 18.95 3.84 3.55
N VAL A 17 17.69 3.53 3.83
CA VAL A 17 17.06 3.71 5.15
C VAL A 17 17.28 2.50 6.04
N GLY A 18 17.23 1.28 5.51
CA GLY A 18 17.29 0.01 6.23
C GLY A 18 15.94 -0.42 6.81
N PHE A 19 15.60 -1.70 6.64
CA PHE A 19 14.34 -2.27 7.15
C PHE A 19 14.23 -2.19 8.68
N ASP A 20 15.34 -2.36 9.41
CA ASP A 20 15.34 -2.25 10.86
C ASP A 20 14.89 -0.87 11.35
N ASN A 21 15.35 0.19 10.69
CA ASN A 21 14.95 1.56 11.00
C ASN A 21 13.47 1.81 10.71
N VAL A 22 12.96 1.28 9.59
CA VAL A 22 11.53 1.35 9.25
C VAL A 22 10.69 0.62 10.31
N ASN A 23 11.06 -0.60 10.64
CA ASN A 23 10.34 -1.43 11.61
C ASN A 23 10.44 -0.87 13.03
N GLU A 24 11.58 -0.28 13.42
CA GLU A 24 11.73 0.41 14.69
C GLU A 24 10.84 1.65 14.78
N ALA A 25 10.76 2.44 13.71
CA ALA A 25 9.83 3.56 13.65
C ALA A 25 8.38 3.09 13.85
N MET A 26 7.95 2.03 13.15
CA MET A 26 6.61 1.45 13.33
C MET A 26 6.36 1.01 14.78
N ARG A 27 7.32 0.30 15.39
CA ARG A 27 7.25 -0.10 16.80
C ARG A 27 7.17 1.10 17.76
N SER A 28 7.87 2.19 17.48
CA SER A 28 7.84 3.41 18.29
C SER A 28 6.45 4.08 18.30
N PHE A 29 5.67 3.90 17.22
CA PHE A 29 4.27 4.32 17.12
C PHE A 29 3.28 3.30 17.72
N GLY A 30 3.79 2.19 18.26
CA GLY A 30 3.00 1.08 18.77
C GLY A 30 2.34 0.24 17.66
N LEU A 31 2.89 0.25 16.44
CA LEU A 31 2.44 -0.54 15.31
C LEU A 31 3.29 -1.82 15.23
N ARG A 32 2.95 -2.82 16.04
CA ARG A 32 3.78 -4.02 16.25
C ARG A 32 3.47 -5.16 15.28
N LYS A 33 2.35 -5.09 14.57
CA LYS A 33 1.94 -6.05 13.54
C LYS A 33 2.31 -5.57 12.13
N THR A 34 3.00 -4.44 12.03
CA THR A 34 3.48 -3.86 10.78
C THR A 34 4.97 -4.11 10.66
N SER A 35 5.37 -4.84 9.62
CA SER A 35 6.76 -5.18 9.33
C SER A 35 7.05 -5.12 7.84
N VAL A 36 8.27 -4.73 7.51
CA VAL A 36 8.85 -4.83 6.17
C VAL A 36 10.17 -5.59 6.29
N THR A 37 10.37 -6.57 5.42
CA THR A 37 11.40 -7.61 5.53
C THR A 37 12.07 -7.92 4.19
N ARG A 38 11.48 -7.48 3.07
CA ARG A 38 11.96 -7.78 1.73
C ARG A 38 11.96 -6.55 0.82
N TYR A 39 12.83 -6.59 -0.18
CA TYR A 39 12.79 -5.69 -1.32
C TYR A 39 11.63 -6.09 -2.24
N CYS A 40 11.06 -5.10 -2.95
CA CYS A 40 10.01 -5.34 -3.93
C CYS A 40 10.46 -6.35 -5.00
N ARG A 41 11.73 -6.29 -5.41
CA ARG A 41 12.30 -7.24 -6.37
C ARG A 41 12.26 -8.68 -5.87
N GLU A 42 12.61 -8.93 -4.61
CA GLU A 42 12.58 -10.28 -4.03
C GLU A 42 11.14 -10.83 -4.01
N ILE A 43 10.17 -9.98 -3.65
CA ILE A 43 8.75 -10.33 -3.66
C ILE A 43 8.28 -10.73 -5.07
N LEU A 44 8.69 -9.97 -6.09
CA LEU A 44 8.33 -10.29 -7.47
C LEU A 44 9.00 -11.58 -7.95
N PHE A 45 10.27 -11.80 -7.64
CA PHE A 45 10.97 -13.02 -8.04
C PHE A 45 10.40 -14.28 -7.39
N ASP A 46 10.05 -14.22 -6.11
CA ASP A 46 9.34 -15.33 -5.45
C ASP A 46 8.00 -15.62 -6.12
N LEU A 47 7.28 -14.58 -6.58
CA LEU A 47 6.00 -14.75 -7.25
C LEU A 47 6.08 -15.67 -8.48
N VAL A 48 7.21 -15.64 -9.19
CA VAL A 48 7.50 -16.48 -10.36
C VAL A 48 8.33 -17.73 -10.01
N GLY A 49 8.40 -18.08 -8.72
CA GLY A 49 9.04 -19.30 -8.24
C GLY A 49 10.57 -19.26 -8.19
N ILE A 50 11.18 -18.08 -8.23
CA ILE A 50 12.64 -17.91 -8.19
C ILE A 50 13.05 -17.27 -6.86
N ASN A 51 13.79 -18.00 -6.05
CA ASN A 51 14.14 -17.60 -4.68
C ASN A 51 15.60 -17.90 -4.29
N ASP A 52 16.41 -18.36 -5.22
CA ASP A 52 17.80 -18.80 -5.03
C ASP A 52 18.85 -17.92 -5.73
N LEU A 53 18.42 -16.87 -6.44
CA LEU A 53 19.30 -15.93 -7.13
C LEU A 53 19.83 -14.82 -6.22
N GLY A 54 21.06 -14.36 -6.49
CA GLY A 54 21.55 -13.10 -5.94
C GLY A 54 20.80 -11.88 -6.50
N ILE A 55 20.76 -10.77 -5.76
CA ILE A 55 20.06 -9.54 -6.17
C ILE A 55 20.57 -9.01 -7.53
N GLU A 56 21.85 -9.21 -7.84
CA GLU A 56 22.49 -8.82 -9.09
C GLU A 56 21.99 -9.64 -10.29
N GLU A 57 21.56 -10.87 -10.05
CA GLU A 57 21.07 -11.81 -11.07
C GLU A 57 19.56 -11.64 -11.33
N MET A 58 18.85 -10.98 -10.41
CA MET A 58 17.43 -10.66 -10.51
C MET A 58 17.14 -9.54 -11.54
N THR A 59 17.39 -9.83 -12.82
CA THR A 59 17.18 -8.87 -13.92
C THR A 59 15.75 -8.89 -14.45
N LEU A 60 15.33 -7.82 -15.12
CA LEU A 60 13.99 -7.75 -15.74
C LEU A 60 13.77 -8.83 -16.80
N ASP A 61 14.82 -9.25 -17.51
CA ASP A 61 14.70 -10.25 -18.56
C ASP A 61 14.48 -11.65 -17.96
N VAL A 62 15.20 -11.99 -16.89
CA VAL A 62 14.97 -13.23 -16.11
C VAL A 62 13.54 -13.26 -15.56
N PHE A 63 13.08 -12.14 -14.98
CA PHE A 63 11.71 -12.07 -14.46
C PHE A 63 10.67 -12.29 -15.57
N LYS A 64 10.83 -11.67 -16.73
CA LYS A 64 9.89 -11.81 -17.85
C LYS A 64 9.83 -13.24 -18.36
N GLU A 65 10.99 -13.87 -18.56
CA GLU A 65 11.09 -15.27 -19.02
C GLU A 65 10.36 -16.21 -18.04
N ALA A 66 10.56 -16.03 -16.73
CA ALA A 66 9.86 -16.82 -15.72
C ALA A 66 8.35 -16.54 -15.68
N ALA A 67 7.95 -15.27 -15.82
CA ALA A 67 6.56 -14.85 -15.78
C ALA A 67 5.75 -15.29 -17.02
N GLU A 68 6.40 -15.59 -18.15
CA GLU A 68 5.76 -16.09 -19.37
C GLU A 68 5.02 -17.42 -19.16
N SER A 69 5.49 -18.24 -18.22
CA SER A 69 4.80 -19.48 -17.82
C SER A 69 3.38 -19.22 -17.29
N GLY A 70 3.12 -18.02 -16.75
CA GLY A 70 1.85 -17.65 -16.12
C GLY A 70 1.58 -18.35 -14.78
N GLU A 71 2.49 -19.20 -14.31
CA GLU A 71 2.37 -19.90 -13.03
C GLU A 71 2.94 -19.03 -11.91
N TYR A 72 2.04 -18.41 -11.14
CA TYR A 72 2.41 -17.71 -9.92
C TYR A 72 2.36 -18.67 -8.74
N VAL A 73 3.51 -19.20 -8.34
CA VAL A 73 3.66 -20.26 -7.31
C VAL A 73 4.36 -19.75 -6.03
N GLY A 74 4.58 -18.44 -5.92
CA GLY A 74 5.29 -17.83 -4.80
C GLY A 74 4.66 -18.04 -3.43
N SER A 75 5.53 -18.14 -2.44
CA SER A 75 5.20 -18.49 -1.06
C SER A 75 4.76 -17.29 -0.21
N TRP A 76 5.21 -16.07 -0.55
CA TRP A 76 5.06 -14.92 0.35
C TRP A 76 3.69 -14.24 0.32
N SER A 77 2.79 -14.63 -0.58
CA SER A 77 1.40 -14.13 -0.53
C SER A 77 0.51 -14.86 0.49
N LEU A 78 1.00 -15.92 1.15
CA LEU A 78 0.18 -16.84 1.96
C LEU A 78 0.68 -17.11 3.41
N GLY A 79 1.77 -16.49 3.88
CA GLY A 79 2.35 -16.72 5.23
C GLY A 79 2.82 -15.43 5.94
N VAL A 80 2.85 -15.43 7.28
CA VAL A 80 2.95 -14.20 8.11
C VAL A 80 4.26 -13.99 8.90
N GLU A 81 5.13 -15.00 9.07
CA GLU A 81 6.24 -14.89 10.04
C GLU A 81 7.47 -14.08 9.54
N ASP A 82 7.75 -14.03 8.23
CA ASP A 82 8.89 -13.31 7.65
C ASP A 82 8.47 -12.54 6.40
N ASN A 83 7.40 -11.76 6.53
CA ASN A 83 6.73 -11.14 5.39
C ASN A 83 6.45 -9.65 5.62
N ASP A 84 6.24 -8.95 4.51
CA ASP A 84 5.77 -7.57 4.49
C ASP A 84 4.28 -7.55 4.83
N VAL A 85 3.97 -7.26 6.10
CA VAL A 85 2.60 -7.35 6.62
C VAL A 85 2.22 -6.12 7.44
N SER A 86 0.91 -5.88 7.53
CA SER A 86 0.29 -4.88 8.40
C SER A 86 -1.16 -5.30 8.67
N THR A 87 -1.87 -4.55 9.50
CA THR A 87 -3.31 -4.71 9.70
C THR A 87 -4.06 -3.44 9.27
N PRO A 88 -5.36 -3.55 8.91
CA PRO A 88 -6.16 -2.36 8.64
C PRO A 88 -6.16 -1.34 9.78
N ASP A 89 -6.20 -1.80 11.03
CA ASP A 89 -6.18 -0.94 12.21
C ASP A 89 -4.86 -0.18 12.37
N GLU A 90 -3.72 -0.86 12.23
CA GLU A 90 -2.41 -0.23 12.37
C GLU A 90 -2.13 0.76 11.24
N MET A 91 -2.51 0.42 10.02
CA MET A 91 -2.37 1.33 8.88
C MET A 91 -3.28 2.56 9.02
N THR A 92 -4.51 2.38 9.49
CA THR A 92 -5.41 3.51 9.80
C THR A 92 -4.84 4.39 10.91
N LYS A 93 -4.24 3.79 11.94
CA LYS A 93 -3.53 4.53 13.00
C LYS A 93 -2.32 5.29 12.46
N LEU A 94 -1.54 4.71 11.55
CA LEU A 94 -0.41 5.38 10.89
C LEU A 94 -0.88 6.61 10.10
N LEU A 95 -1.96 6.48 9.32
CA LEU A 95 -2.57 7.61 8.62
C LEU A 95 -3.00 8.72 9.58
N GLY A 96 -3.62 8.35 10.71
CA GLY A 96 -3.96 9.28 11.79
C GLY A 96 -2.74 10.01 12.35
N LEU A 97 -1.64 9.29 12.62
CA LEU A 97 -0.38 9.88 13.09
C LEU A 97 0.25 10.84 12.07
N ILE A 98 0.12 10.56 10.78
CA ILE A 98 0.59 11.46 9.71
C ILE A 98 -0.27 12.73 9.68
N VAL A 99 -1.60 12.59 9.74
CA VAL A 99 -2.53 13.74 9.75
C VAL A 99 -2.36 14.61 10.99
N ASP A 100 -2.09 13.99 12.14
CA ASP A 100 -1.84 14.66 13.42
C ASP A 100 -0.41 15.22 13.55
N GLU A 101 0.44 15.04 12.52
CA GLU A 101 1.84 15.47 12.52
C GLU A 101 2.69 14.84 13.65
N LYS A 102 2.33 13.61 14.05
CA LYS A 102 3.02 12.83 15.09
C LYS A 102 3.93 11.75 14.51
N ALA A 103 3.81 11.44 13.22
CA ALA A 103 4.63 10.44 12.55
C ALA A 103 6.02 10.97 12.16
N ALA A 104 6.17 12.27 11.92
CA ALA A 104 7.42 12.92 11.53
C ALA A 104 7.33 14.43 11.85
N SER A 105 8.28 15.23 11.36
CA SER A 105 8.13 16.69 11.40
C SER A 105 6.88 17.13 10.62
N ARG A 106 6.26 18.25 11.02
CA ARG A 106 5.10 18.85 10.31
C ARG A 106 5.31 18.91 8.80
N GLY A 107 6.44 19.48 8.36
CA GLY A 107 6.75 19.59 6.94
C GLY A 107 6.91 18.24 6.23
N SER A 108 7.42 17.22 6.92
CA SER A 108 7.50 15.86 6.37
C SER A 108 6.12 15.20 6.26
N CYS A 109 5.26 15.36 7.26
CA CYS A 109 3.89 14.86 7.22
C CYS A 109 3.08 15.53 6.09
N ASP A 110 3.22 16.85 5.92
CA ASP A 110 2.59 17.60 4.84
C ASP A 110 3.08 17.12 3.45
N GLU A 111 4.38 16.85 3.31
CA GLU A 111 4.95 16.33 2.06
C GLU A 111 4.48 14.89 1.77
N ILE A 112 4.39 14.03 2.79
CA ILE A 112 3.82 12.67 2.67
C ILE A 112 2.39 12.76 2.12
N LEU A 113 1.54 13.59 2.74
CA LEU A 113 0.15 13.77 2.31
C LEU A 113 0.07 14.39 0.91
N THR A 114 0.95 15.33 0.57
CA THR A 114 1.05 15.94 -0.76
C THR A 114 1.38 14.89 -1.83
N ILE A 115 2.33 14.01 -1.55
CA ILE A 115 2.72 12.92 -2.45
C ILE A 115 1.59 11.88 -2.57
N MET A 116 0.95 11.50 -1.46
CA MET A 116 -0.21 10.60 -1.45
C MET A 116 -1.39 11.16 -2.26
N GLY A 117 -1.57 12.48 -2.26
CA GLY A 117 -2.58 13.17 -3.08
C GLY A 117 -2.32 13.12 -4.59
N LYS A 118 -1.11 12.69 -5.01
CA LYS A 118 -0.70 12.53 -6.40
C LYS A 118 -0.70 11.06 -6.87
N CYS A 119 -1.35 10.16 -6.13
CA CYS A 119 -1.42 8.73 -6.48
C CYS A 119 -2.14 8.51 -7.82
N GLN A 120 -1.51 7.74 -8.73
CA GLN A 120 -1.98 7.51 -10.11
C GLN A 120 -2.55 6.10 -10.36
N THR A 121 -2.51 5.22 -9.35
CA THR A 121 -2.84 3.79 -9.49
C THR A 121 -4.19 3.43 -8.84
N GLY A 122 -4.90 2.41 -9.28
CA GLY A 122 -6.09 1.89 -8.57
C GLY A 122 -7.31 2.81 -8.62
N THR A 123 -7.61 3.38 -9.79
CA THR A 123 -8.78 4.27 -10.02
C THR A 123 -10.13 3.59 -9.78
N TYR A 124 -10.19 2.25 -9.79
CA TYR A 124 -11.40 1.47 -9.55
C TYR A 124 -11.60 1.04 -8.08
N ARG A 125 -10.81 1.57 -7.13
CA ARG A 125 -10.89 1.27 -5.69
C ARG A 125 -11.56 2.41 -4.93
N ILE A 126 -10.96 2.92 -3.85
CA ILE A 126 -11.47 4.05 -3.05
C ILE A 126 -12.02 5.19 -3.91
N PRO A 127 -11.31 5.70 -4.94
CA PRO A 127 -11.80 6.87 -5.68
C PRO A 127 -13.03 6.61 -6.56
N LYS A 128 -13.39 5.35 -6.85
CA LYS A 128 -14.33 5.00 -7.94
C LYS A 128 -15.68 5.70 -7.82
N TYR A 129 -16.23 5.76 -6.61
CA TYR A 129 -17.55 6.35 -6.33
C TYR A 129 -17.49 7.62 -5.50
N LEU A 130 -16.29 8.09 -5.12
CA LEU A 130 -16.16 9.34 -4.39
C LEU A 130 -16.43 10.54 -5.31
N PRO A 131 -17.14 11.58 -4.83
CA PRO A 131 -17.38 12.79 -5.61
C PRO A 131 -16.10 13.62 -5.69
N GLY A 132 -15.25 13.35 -6.70
CA GLY A 132 -13.90 13.91 -6.80
C GLY A 132 -13.78 15.44 -6.74
N LYS A 133 -14.84 16.18 -7.10
CA LYS A 133 -14.87 17.65 -6.92
C LYS A 133 -15.06 18.07 -5.47
N ALA A 134 -15.80 17.29 -4.67
CA ALA A 134 -16.16 17.58 -3.29
C ALA A 134 -15.12 17.09 -2.26
N VAL A 135 -14.19 16.22 -2.65
CA VAL A 135 -13.18 15.65 -1.74
C VAL A 135 -11.76 15.92 -2.20
N VAL A 136 -10.83 15.91 -1.24
CA VAL A 136 -9.39 15.68 -1.48
C VAL A 136 -9.09 14.27 -1.00
N LEU A 137 -8.42 13.47 -1.84
CA LEU A 137 -8.08 12.09 -1.54
C LEU A 137 -6.56 11.92 -1.57
N GLN A 138 -5.99 11.49 -0.45
CA GLN A 138 -4.56 11.23 -0.28
C GLN A 138 -4.42 9.76 0.05
N ARG A 139 -3.86 8.95 -0.85
CA ARG A 139 -3.90 7.48 -0.71
C ARG A 139 -2.68 6.75 -1.25
N LYS A 140 -2.62 5.45 -0.95
CA LYS A 140 -1.70 4.50 -1.56
C LYS A 140 -2.36 3.13 -1.74
N THR A 141 -2.06 2.53 -2.89
CA THR A 141 -2.52 1.19 -3.30
C THR A 141 -1.49 0.10 -3.01
N GLY A 142 -1.95 -1.16 -2.98
CA GLY A 142 -1.11 -2.35 -3.10
C GLY A 142 -1.77 -3.39 -4.00
N SER A 143 -0.98 -4.11 -4.81
CA SER A 143 -1.48 -5.11 -5.75
C SER A 143 -0.47 -6.25 -5.88
N LEU A 144 -0.93 -7.47 -5.60
CA LEU A 144 -0.27 -8.73 -5.95
C LEU A 144 -1.35 -9.69 -6.47
N PRO A 145 -1.00 -10.84 -7.07
CA PRO A 145 -1.99 -11.88 -7.34
C PRO A 145 -2.80 -12.22 -6.08
N GLY A 146 -4.12 -12.26 -6.20
CA GLY A 146 -5.03 -12.49 -5.07
C GLY A 146 -5.16 -11.35 -4.04
N ILE A 147 -4.41 -10.25 -4.14
CA ILE A 147 -4.37 -9.18 -3.13
C ILE A 147 -4.72 -7.83 -3.76
N ARG A 148 -5.68 -7.10 -3.18
CA ARG A 148 -6.02 -5.72 -3.55
C ARG A 148 -6.15 -4.87 -2.29
N ASN A 149 -5.29 -3.86 -2.18
CA ASN A 149 -5.27 -2.97 -1.02
C ASN A 149 -5.40 -1.52 -1.47
N ASP A 150 -6.10 -0.67 -0.71
CA ASP A 150 -6.08 0.78 -0.88
C ASP A 150 -6.32 1.45 0.47
N VAL A 151 -5.50 2.44 0.81
CA VAL A 151 -5.54 3.13 2.10
C VAL A 151 -5.38 4.61 1.88
N GLY A 152 -6.07 5.43 2.65
CA GLY A 152 -5.94 6.87 2.50
C GLY A 152 -6.75 7.71 3.46
N VAL A 153 -6.59 9.02 3.31
CA VAL A 153 -7.31 10.06 4.02
C VAL A 153 -8.19 10.79 3.01
N VAL A 154 -9.45 10.93 3.35
CA VAL A 154 -10.43 11.72 2.60
C VAL A 154 -10.73 12.97 3.39
N THR A 155 -10.56 14.13 2.76
CA THR A 155 -10.98 15.43 3.30
C THR A 155 -12.21 15.91 2.54
N ILE A 156 -13.31 16.17 3.26
CA ILE A 156 -14.51 16.79 2.71
C ILE A 156 -14.24 18.28 2.55
N LYS A 157 -14.24 18.81 1.32
CA LYS A 157 -13.84 20.21 1.06
C LYS A 157 -14.79 21.23 1.68
N ALA A 158 -16.07 20.90 1.78
CA ALA A 158 -17.09 21.83 2.28
C ALA A 158 -16.97 22.05 3.80
N THR A 159 -16.69 20.99 4.57
CA THR A 159 -16.64 21.03 6.04
C THR A 159 -15.21 21.08 6.58
N GLY A 160 -14.23 20.62 5.79
CA GLY A 160 -12.86 20.39 6.24
C GLY A 160 -12.68 19.11 7.06
N GLU A 161 -13.76 18.35 7.30
CA GLU A 161 -13.71 17.09 8.03
C GLU A 161 -12.87 16.05 7.29
N LYS A 162 -12.15 15.24 8.07
CA LYS A 162 -11.26 14.21 7.56
C LYS A 162 -11.63 12.86 8.14
N TYR A 163 -11.54 11.82 7.32
CA TYR A 163 -11.55 10.44 7.80
C TYR A 163 -10.46 9.64 7.10
N ALA A 164 -9.90 8.67 7.84
CA ALA A 164 -9.00 7.67 7.28
C ALA A 164 -9.79 6.41 6.93
N ILE A 165 -9.41 5.76 5.84
CA ILE A 165 -9.99 4.50 5.38
C ILE A 165 -8.86 3.57 4.96
N THR A 166 -8.96 2.31 5.37
CA THR A 166 -8.03 1.25 4.99
C THR A 166 -8.81 0.02 4.57
N CYS A 167 -8.59 -0.46 3.35
CA CYS A 167 -9.19 -1.68 2.85
C CYS A 167 -8.10 -2.62 2.35
N PHE A 168 -7.98 -3.80 2.99
CA PHE A 168 -7.11 -4.89 2.54
C PHE A 168 -7.95 -6.09 2.11
N THR A 169 -7.56 -6.72 1.01
CA THR A 169 -8.14 -7.99 0.56
C THR A 169 -7.02 -9.01 0.33
N LYS A 170 -7.36 -10.28 0.49
CA LYS A 170 -6.48 -11.42 0.22
C LYS A 170 -7.28 -12.55 -0.39
N GLU A 171 -6.59 -13.50 -1.03
CA GLU A 171 -7.20 -14.72 -1.60
C GLU A 171 -8.32 -14.42 -2.62
N ALA A 172 -8.23 -13.29 -3.32
CA ALA A 172 -9.22 -12.87 -4.30
C ALA A 172 -9.03 -13.60 -5.64
N ASN A 173 -9.89 -14.58 -5.91
CA ASN A 173 -9.94 -15.25 -7.23
C ASN A 173 -10.32 -14.27 -8.36
N ASP A 174 -11.25 -13.35 -8.07
CA ASP A 174 -11.58 -12.22 -8.94
C ASP A 174 -11.08 -10.92 -8.29
N VAL A 175 -9.95 -10.44 -8.79
CA VAL A 175 -9.33 -9.20 -8.33
C VAL A 175 -10.15 -7.96 -8.67
N TYR A 176 -10.99 -7.99 -9.70
CA TYR A 176 -11.87 -6.86 -10.04
C TYR A 176 -13.05 -6.77 -9.07
N ALA A 177 -13.61 -7.92 -8.68
CA ALA A 177 -14.59 -7.98 -7.61
C ALA A 177 -14.02 -7.47 -6.27
N ALA A 178 -12.74 -7.75 -5.99
CA ALA A 178 -12.06 -7.19 -4.83
C ALA A 178 -11.88 -5.67 -4.92
N GLU A 179 -11.54 -5.11 -6.08
CA GLU A 179 -11.49 -3.65 -6.27
C GLU A 179 -12.87 -3.00 -6.10
N GLU A 180 -13.92 -3.65 -6.63
CA GLU A 180 -15.30 -3.21 -6.45
C GLU A 180 -15.72 -3.21 -4.98
N ALA A 181 -15.36 -4.25 -4.22
CA ALA A 181 -15.64 -4.30 -2.79
C ALA A 181 -15.00 -3.12 -2.04
N ILE A 182 -13.74 -2.78 -2.36
CA ILE A 182 -13.06 -1.60 -1.79
C ILE A 182 -13.82 -0.31 -2.14
N ALA A 183 -14.24 -0.17 -3.40
CA ALA A 183 -14.99 1.00 -3.87
C ALA A 183 -16.33 1.16 -3.13
N GLN A 184 -17.07 0.06 -2.93
CA GLN A 184 -18.36 0.07 -2.22
C GLN A 184 -18.18 0.41 -0.74
N VAL A 185 -17.16 -0.14 -0.06
CA VAL A 185 -16.84 0.23 1.32
C VAL A 185 -16.52 1.73 1.42
N SER A 186 -15.73 2.26 0.49
CA SER A 186 -15.42 3.69 0.47
C SER A 186 -16.65 4.56 0.23
N LEU A 187 -17.57 4.14 -0.64
CA LEU A 187 -18.82 4.86 -0.86
C LEU A 187 -19.65 4.90 0.42
N LYS A 188 -19.81 3.75 1.09
CA LYS A 188 -20.61 3.66 2.33
C LYS A 188 -19.99 4.45 3.48
N ALA A 189 -18.66 4.47 3.59
CA ALA A 189 -17.97 5.32 4.56
C ALA A 189 -18.22 6.81 4.27
N TYR A 190 -18.14 7.24 3.01
CA TYR A 190 -18.44 8.61 2.61
C TYR A 190 -19.89 8.99 2.94
N GLU A 191 -20.86 8.20 2.50
CA GLU A 191 -22.29 8.42 2.77
C GLU A 191 -22.57 8.52 4.28
N TYR A 192 -22.00 7.61 5.08
CA TYR A 192 -22.18 7.65 6.54
C TYR A 192 -21.66 8.93 7.18
N ILE A 193 -20.50 9.43 6.74
CA ILE A 193 -19.88 10.65 7.29
C ILE A 193 -20.62 11.91 6.83
N THR A 194 -21.15 11.93 5.60
CA THR A 194 -21.80 13.14 5.06
C THR A 194 -23.30 13.23 5.31
N GLY A 195 -23.94 12.15 5.78
CA GLY A 195 -25.40 12.06 5.91
C GLY A 195 -26.10 11.93 4.57
#